data_AF-A0A7J4XIA0-F1
#
_entry.id   AF-A0A7J4XIA0-F1
#
_cell.length_a   1.000
_cell.length_b   1.000
_cell.length_c   1.000
_cell.angle_alpha   90.00
_cell.angle_beta   90.00
_cell.angle_gamma   90.00
#
_symmetry.space_group_name_H-M   'P 1'
#
loop_
_entity.id
_entity.type
_entity.pdbx_description
1 polymer ?
#
loop_
_entity_poly.entity_id
_entity_poly.type
_entity_poly.pdbx_seq_one_letter_code
_entity_poly.pdbx_strand_id
1 'polypeptide(L)'
;MRQKHYIYLVALCCLATGLLGACSNEEELDSVVVPQDDKTENAQGRFDETPFVWDYTYSTDKEADSDQIFIGDLMQAGLDEGVATRTTTNRRSGGSSTGRDGSSRRGSGSADENYRDEDIFISNPIPVYLGAAFPEKEFGKSFKPEILYPRNPIDVIFNFTRPFFGEITKEHGSIGYKRLFTQALDSKEYEQFLKGGAKESFEFSCTEYFSYSDIEKALSASAGLAGIFSTKIKNNTKSVNVKSRLFGQLISKNFTVSMDVPVDGFFKDHAKDTVPENPVYVYSMTYGKVAFISVESEYSFEQVKTAVEAGIKYKIFSAGGGFSKSDLEILSKSRITLFIISDDDPNGHTFYTLDNIKNTFNLSYSLYNPGYPVFCQGNYTKDNSAFRMKSSSGSSGSRRNDGGSYNRGDSGRRGGSSGRGSSSRT
;
A
#
# COMPACT_ATOMS: atom_id res chain seq x y z
N MET A 1 45.37 50.54 -6.86
CA MET A 1 44.36 50.14 -5.86
C MET A 1 43.07 49.78 -6.59
N ARG A 2 42.95 48.50 -6.96
CA ARG A 2 41.80 47.89 -7.64
C ARG A 2 41.11 46.98 -6.63
N GLN A 3 40.12 47.50 -5.92
CA GLN A 3 39.21 46.73 -5.07
C GLN A 3 38.14 47.70 -4.60
N LYS A 4 37.08 47.90 -5.39
CA LYS A 4 35.81 48.55 -4.99
C LYS A 4 34.72 48.59 -6.09
N HIS A 5 34.82 47.79 -7.15
CA HIS A 5 33.82 47.78 -8.25
C HIS A 5 33.16 46.41 -8.51
N TYR A 6 33.40 45.40 -7.67
CA TYR A 6 32.78 44.07 -7.83
C TYR A 6 31.62 43.78 -6.86
N ILE A 7 31.30 44.69 -5.93
CA ILE A 7 30.26 44.47 -4.91
C ILE A 7 28.89 45.04 -5.35
N TYR A 8 28.85 45.95 -6.33
CA TYR A 8 27.58 46.52 -6.81
C TYR A 8 26.96 45.81 -8.02
N LEU A 9 27.68 44.86 -8.65
CA LEU A 9 27.15 44.11 -9.80
C LEU A 9 26.51 42.76 -9.42
N VAL A 10 26.69 42.30 -8.18
CA VAL A 10 26.09 41.04 -7.67
C VAL A 10 24.83 41.30 -6.83
N ALA A 11 24.62 42.53 -6.35
CA ALA A 11 23.43 42.91 -5.59
C ALA A 11 22.25 43.37 -6.48
N LEU A 12 22.42 43.51 -7.80
CA LEU A 12 21.38 43.97 -8.73
C LEU A 12 20.69 42.83 -9.52
N CYS A 13 21.08 41.57 -9.31
CA CYS A 13 20.43 40.41 -9.93
C CYS A 13 19.47 39.65 -8.99
N CYS A 14 19.28 40.10 -7.75
CA CYS A 14 18.43 39.43 -6.75
C CYS A 14 17.12 40.17 -6.43
N LEU A 15 16.72 41.18 -7.22
CA LEU A 15 15.53 42.00 -6.97
C LEU A 15 14.60 42.17 -8.18
N ALA A 16 14.50 41.14 -9.04
CA ALA A 16 13.62 41.19 -10.22
C ALA A 16 12.79 39.92 -10.51
N THR A 17 12.57 39.03 -9.53
CA THR A 17 11.58 37.94 -9.66
C THR A 17 10.84 37.74 -8.35
N GLY A 18 10.00 38.71 -8.03
CA GLY A 18 9.01 38.62 -6.96
C GLY A 18 7.92 39.61 -7.30
N LEU A 19 6.89 39.12 -8.00
CA LEU A 19 5.51 39.67 -8.13
C LEU A 19 4.83 39.02 -9.34
N LEU A 20 4.44 37.76 -9.20
CA LEU A 20 3.19 37.26 -9.77
C LEU A 20 2.52 36.47 -8.65
N GLY A 21 1.60 37.13 -7.95
CA GLY A 21 0.70 36.48 -7.02
C GLY A 21 -0.20 35.53 -7.77
N ALA A 22 -0.11 34.25 -7.45
CA ALA A 22 -1.11 33.26 -7.81
C ALA A 22 -2.27 33.40 -6.82
N CYS A 23 -3.19 34.33 -7.10
CA CYS A 23 -4.58 34.14 -6.69
C CYS A 23 -5.21 33.23 -7.74
N SER A 24 -5.23 31.92 -7.50
CA SER A 24 -6.13 31.04 -8.25
C SER A 24 -7.46 31.05 -7.53
N ASN A 25 -8.39 31.87 -8.04
CA ASN A 25 -9.80 31.72 -7.74
C ASN A 25 -10.24 30.32 -8.16
N GLU A 26 -10.88 29.61 -7.25
CA GLU A 26 -11.71 28.45 -7.53
C GLU A 26 -12.96 28.94 -8.27
N GLU A 27 -12.97 28.85 -9.60
CA GLU A 27 -14.20 28.97 -10.39
C GLU A 27 -14.25 27.84 -11.43
N GLU A 28 -15.33 27.06 -11.33
CA GLU A 28 -15.97 26.23 -12.35
C GLU A 28 -15.13 25.82 -13.57
N LEU A 29 -14.66 24.57 -13.57
CA LEU A 29 -14.26 23.86 -14.79
C LEU A 29 -15.49 23.15 -15.37
N ASP A 30 -16.32 23.95 -16.05
CA ASP A 30 -17.30 23.44 -17.00
C ASP A 30 -16.57 22.92 -18.25
N SER A 31 -16.84 21.67 -18.59
CA SER A 31 -16.51 20.92 -19.82
C SER A 31 -15.43 21.50 -20.75
N VAL A 32 -14.17 21.09 -20.56
CA VAL A 32 -13.17 21.06 -21.64
C VAL A 32 -12.93 19.60 -22.01
N VAL A 33 -13.51 19.18 -23.13
CA VAL A 33 -13.23 17.87 -23.75
C VAL A 33 -11.83 17.95 -24.37
N VAL A 34 -10.85 17.36 -23.68
CA VAL A 34 -9.50 17.10 -24.21
C VAL A 34 -9.51 15.72 -24.86
N PRO A 35 -8.83 15.48 -26.00
CA PRO A 35 -8.78 14.16 -26.62
C PRO A 35 -8.17 13.16 -25.63
N GLN A 36 -8.98 12.21 -25.16
CA GLN A 36 -8.47 11.01 -24.52
C GLN A 36 -7.63 10.25 -25.55
N ASP A 37 -6.47 9.76 -25.14
CA ASP A 37 -5.77 8.73 -25.91
C ASP A 37 -6.53 7.41 -25.66
N ASP A 38 -7.65 7.23 -26.38
CA ASP A 38 -8.62 6.12 -26.30
C ASP A 38 -7.98 4.73 -26.48
N LYS A 39 -6.72 4.67 -26.90
CA LYS A 39 -5.98 3.43 -27.15
C LYS A 39 -5.74 2.62 -25.88
N THR A 40 -5.66 3.25 -24.72
CA THR A 40 -5.32 2.56 -23.45
C THR A 40 -6.49 1.84 -22.79
N GLU A 41 -7.73 2.24 -23.05
CA GLU A 41 -8.92 1.56 -22.48
C GLU A 41 -9.32 0.30 -23.25
N ASN A 42 -8.96 0.22 -24.54
CA ASN A 42 -9.33 -0.89 -25.43
C ASN A 42 -8.15 -1.75 -25.91
N ALA A 43 -6.92 -1.48 -25.45
CA ALA A 43 -5.77 -2.32 -25.74
C ALA A 43 -5.76 -3.56 -24.86
N GLN A 44 -5.41 -4.70 -25.47
CA GLN A 44 -5.12 -5.92 -24.72
C GLN A 44 -3.95 -5.66 -23.76
N GLY A 45 -4.19 -5.90 -22.47
CA GLY A 45 -3.18 -5.80 -21.43
C GLY A 45 -2.14 -6.90 -21.57
N ARG A 46 -0.90 -6.58 -21.23
CA ARG A 46 0.22 -7.52 -21.25
C ARG A 46 -0.05 -8.78 -20.41
N PHE A 47 -0.73 -8.60 -19.29
CA PHE A 47 -1.01 -9.65 -18.32
C PHE A 47 -2.43 -10.21 -18.44
N ASP A 48 -3.19 -9.88 -19.51
CA ASP A 48 -4.54 -10.44 -19.71
C ASP A 48 -4.53 -11.97 -19.86
N GLU A 49 -3.50 -12.51 -20.50
CA GLU A 49 -3.35 -13.95 -20.77
C GLU A 49 -2.21 -14.60 -19.97
N THR A 50 -1.47 -13.81 -19.18
CA THR A 50 -0.31 -14.28 -18.42
C THR A 50 -0.33 -13.80 -16.97
N PRO A 51 0.22 -14.57 -16.02
CA PRO A 51 0.35 -14.09 -14.65
C PRO A 51 1.16 -12.79 -14.57
N PHE A 52 0.75 -11.90 -13.67
CA PHE A 52 1.50 -10.68 -13.39
C PHE A 52 2.91 -10.98 -12.86
N VAL A 53 3.89 -10.23 -13.34
CA VAL A 53 5.27 -10.25 -12.84
C VAL A 53 5.89 -8.85 -12.85
N TRP A 54 6.74 -8.58 -11.86
CA TRP A 54 7.65 -7.44 -11.90
C TRP A 54 8.84 -7.76 -12.81
N ASP A 55 9.13 -6.89 -13.77
CA ASP A 55 10.29 -7.05 -14.67
C ASP A 55 11.61 -6.71 -14.00
N TYR A 56 11.53 -5.83 -12.99
CA TYR A 56 12.67 -5.36 -12.25
C TYR A 56 12.29 -5.11 -10.80
N THR A 57 13.15 -5.55 -9.89
CA THR A 57 13.07 -5.24 -8.47
C THR A 57 14.47 -4.92 -7.96
N TYR A 58 14.56 -3.82 -7.22
CA TYR A 58 15.72 -3.42 -6.44
C TYR A 58 15.30 -3.33 -4.98
N SER A 59 16.02 -4.01 -4.09
CA SER A 59 15.82 -3.91 -2.65
C SER A 59 17.15 -3.68 -1.95
N THR A 60 17.12 -2.92 -0.85
CA THR A 60 18.24 -2.89 0.11
C THR A 60 18.22 -4.06 1.08
N ASP A 61 17.10 -4.76 1.18
CA ASP A 61 17.03 -6.00 1.97
C ASP A 61 17.76 -7.12 1.25
N LYS A 62 18.51 -7.91 2.01
CA LYS A 62 19.22 -9.08 1.49
C LYS A 62 18.29 -10.26 1.24
N GLU A 63 17.11 -10.28 1.86
CA GLU A 63 16.13 -11.36 1.80
C GLU A 63 14.73 -10.77 1.64
N ALA A 64 13.98 -11.27 0.66
CA ALA A 64 12.57 -10.93 0.49
C ALA A 64 11.73 -11.84 1.38
N ASP A 65 10.91 -11.24 2.24
CA ASP A 65 10.03 -11.96 3.16
C ASP A 65 8.71 -12.30 2.47
N SER A 66 8.55 -13.57 2.06
CA SER A 66 7.41 -14.04 1.28
C SER A 66 6.09 -14.07 2.06
N ASP A 67 6.14 -13.94 3.39
CA ASP A 67 5.00 -14.14 4.27
C ASP A 67 4.34 -12.80 4.67
N GLN A 68 4.88 -11.67 4.18
CA GLN A 68 4.31 -10.34 4.39
C GLN A 68 3.04 -10.13 3.56
N ILE A 69 1.98 -9.68 4.23
CA ILE A 69 0.71 -9.31 3.62
C ILE A 69 0.64 -7.79 3.55
N PHE A 70 0.47 -7.24 2.35
CA PHE A 70 0.28 -5.81 2.16
C PHE A 70 -1.06 -5.37 2.76
N ILE A 71 -1.04 -4.36 3.61
CA ILE A 71 -2.20 -3.75 4.27
C ILE A 71 -2.26 -2.23 4.06
N GLY A 72 -1.37 -1.71 3.21
CA GLY A 72 -1.23 -0.29 2.93
C GLY A 72 -2.51 0.37 2.41
N ASP A 73 -3.42 -0.41 1.85
CA ASP A 73 -4.67 0.01 1.20
C ASP A 73 -5.93 -0.12 2.07
N LEU A 74 -5.84 -0.75 3.25
CA LEU A 74 -7.03 -1.08 4.06
C LEU A 74 -7.86 0.14 4.49
N MET A 75 -7.26 1.32 4.57
CA MET A 75 -7.98 2.56 4.87
C MET A 75 -8.80 3.07 3.67
N GLN A 76 -8.43 2.71 2.43
CA GLN A 76 -9.20 3.04 1.24
C GLN A 76 -10.45 2.17 1.11
N ALA A 77 -10.37 0.90 1.54
CA ALA A 77 -11.52 -0.01 1.55
C ALA A 77 -12.65 0.45 2.50
N GLY A 78 -12.34 1.32 3.47
CA GLY A 78 -13.32 1.89 4.39
C GLY A 78 -14.20 3.01 3.81
N LEU A 79 -13.91 3.51 2.61
CA LEU A 79 -14.69 4.57 1.96
C LEU A 79 -15.95 4.07 1.24
N ASP A 80 -16.04 2.77 0.92
CA ASP A 80 -17.19 2.20 0.21
C ASP A 80 -18.36 1.81 1.13
N GLU A 81 -18.16 1.68 2.45
CA GLU A 81 -19.23 1.36 3.42
C GLU A 81 -19.96 2.61 3.99
N GLY A 82 -19.77 3.78 3.39
CA GLY A 82 -20.32 5.06 3.88
C GLY A 82 -21.40 5.73 3.01
N VAL A 83 -21.72 5.20 1.82
CA VAL A 83 -22.70 5.84 0.91
C VAL A 83 -23.89 4.92 0.65
N ALA A 84 -24.62 4.56 1.70
CA ALA A 84 -25.99 4.06 1.57
C ALA A 84 -26.75 4.15 2.91
N THR A 85 -27.28 5.33 3.23
CA THR A 85 -28.66 5.56 3.74
C THR A 85 -28.78 6.99 4.27
N ARG A 86 -28.89 7.96 3.34
CA ARG A 86 -29.75 9.13 3.63
C ARG A 86 -31.18 8.61 3.67
N THR A 87 -31.61 8.06 4.80
CA THR A 87 -33.03 7.88 5.06
C THR A 87 -33.62 9.28 5.27
N THR A 88 -34.11 9.85 4.19
CA THR A 88 -35.05 10.97 4.18
C THR A 88 -36.24 10.59 5.04
N THR A 89 -36.19 10.98 6.32
CA THR A 89 -37.39 10.99 7.16
C THR A 89 -38.25 12.16 6.70
N ASN A 90 -39.15 11.85 5.78
CA ASN A 90 -40.35 12.62 5.51
C ASN A 90 -41.16 12.75 6.81
N ARG A 91 -40.88 13.79 7.61
CA ARG A 91 -41.84 14.26 8.62
C ARG A 91 -42.83 15.21 7.95
N ARG A 92 -44.00 14.65 7.65
CA ARG A 92 -45.22 15.39 7.34
C ARG A 92 -45.54 16.37 8.47
N SER A 93 -45.57 17.64 8.08
CA SER A 93 -46.54 18.69 8.41
C SER A 93 -47.46 18.50 9.62
N GLY A 94 -47.39 19.47 10.55
CA GLY A 94 -48.48 19.80 11.46
C GLY A 94 -48.12 20.92 12.44
N GLY A 95 -48.70 22.11 12.26
CA GLY A 95 -49.14 22.95 13.39
C GLY A 95 -48.30 24.18 13.81
N SER A 96 -48.70 25.34 13.28
CA SER A 96 -48.92 26.66 13.96
C SER A 96 -47.83 27.38 14.79
N SER A 97 -47.35 28.48 14.18
CA SER A 97 -47.50 29.89 14.60
C SER A 97 -46.72 30.53 15.76
N THR A 98 -46.31 31.79 15.46
CA THR A 98 -45.87 32.92 16.31
C THR A 98 -44.40 32.88 16.76
N GLY A 99 -43.55 33.88 16.57
CA GLY A 99 -43.62 35.19 15.92
C GLY A 99 -42.34 36.01 16.21
N ARG A 100 -42.11 37.05 15.39
CA ARG A 100 -41.32 38.28 15.59
C ARG A 100 -39.78 38.29 15.58
N ASP A 101 -39.30 39.05 14.58
CA ASP A 101 -38.39 40.21 14.62
C ASP A 101 -37.01 40.14 15.28
N GLY A 102 -35.98 40.56 14.51
CA GLY A 102 -34.75 41.09 15.10
C GLY A 102 -33.52 41.08 14.21
N SER A 103 -33.39 42.08 13.34
CA SER A 103 -32.15 42.43 12.63
C SER A 103 -30.98 42.71 13.59
N SER A 104 -29.76 42.19 13.32
CA SER A 104 -28.53 42.99 13.39
C SER A 104 -27.26 42.26 12.92
N ARG A 105 -26.57 42.96 11.99
CA ARG A 105 -25.13 43.26 11.95
C ARG A 105 -24.11 42.12 11.73
N ARG A 106 -23.50 42.22 10.54
CA ARG A 106 -22.08 41.91 10.25
C ARG A 106 -21.19 42.23 11.46
N GLY A 107 -20.58 41.19 12.01
CA GLY A 107 -19.41 41.26 12.88
C GLY A 107 -18.28 40.49 12.21
N SER A 108 -17.30 41.22 11.68
CA SER A 108 -15.97 40.72 11.37
C SER A 108 -15.35 40.24 12.69
N GLY A 109 -15.08 38.94 12.78
CA GLY A 109 -14.42 38.31 13.92
C GLY A 109 -13.34 37.38 13.39
N SER A 110 -12.11 37.87 13.47
CA SER A 110 -10.89 37.07 13.36
C SER A 110 -10.91 35.95 14.40
N ALA A 111 -10.72 34.72 13.94
CA ALA A 111 -10.35 33.54 14.73
C ALA A 111 -9.35 32.81 13.83
N ASP A 112 -8.04 32.74 14.08
CA ASP A 112 -7.34 32.54 15.36
C ASP A 112 -8.04 31.49 16.23
N GLU A 113 -8.29 30.33 15.60
CA GLU A 113 -8.53 29.09 16.33
C GLU A 113 -7.28 28.21 16.23
N ASN A 114 -6.53 28.27 17.32
CA ASN A 114 -5.59 27.28 17.83
C ASN A 114 -5.84 25.86 17.27
N TYR A 115 -4.94 25.38 16.42
CA TYR A 115 -4.65 23.95 16.36
C TYR A 115 -4.20 23.54 17.76
N ARG A 116 -5.02 22.73 18.44
CA ARG A 116 -4.63 22.12 19.70
C ARG A 116 -3.57 21.06 19.39
N ASP A 117 -2.40 21.22 20.00
CA ASP A 117 -1.21 20.36 19.95
C ASP A 117 -1.41 18.92 20.49
N GLU A 118 -2.63 18.39 20.54
CA GLU A 118 -2.92 17.05 21.09
C GLU A 118 -3.61 16.08 20.12
N ASP A 119 -3.93 16.51 18.89
CA ASP A 119 -4.63 15.67 17.92
C ASP A 119 -3.70 14.93 16.93
N ILE A 120 -2.61 14.33 17.42
CA ILE A 120 -1.94 13.22 16.69
C ILE A 120 -2.76 11.95 16.94
N PHE A 121 -4.05 12.01 16.63
CA PHE A 121 -4.90 10.83 16.64
C PHE A 121 -4.79 10.20 15.27
N ILE A 122 -4.28 8.97 15.25
CA ILE A 122 -4.53 7.97 14.21
C ILE A 122 -6.01 8.11 13.81
N SER A 123 -6.28 8.81 12.72
CA SER A 123 -7.56 9.50 12.46
C SER A 123 -8.68 8.56 11.98
N ASN A 124 -8.44 7.26 12.03
CA ASN A 124 -9.44 6.20 12.01
C ASN A 124 -8.77 4.94 12.58
N PRO A 125 -9.44 4.06 13.36
CA PRO A 125 -8.78 2.84 13.79
C PRO A 125 -8.41 2.03 12.55
N ILE A 126 -7.11 1.92 12.27
CA ILE A 126 -6.59 0.89 11.39
C ILE A 126 -7.17 -0.42 11.94
N PRO A 127 -7.96 -1.17 11.15
CA PRO A 127 -8.67 -2.35 11.65
C PRO A 127 -7.69 -3.46 12.06
N VAL A 128 -6.44 -3.36 11.61
CA VAL A 128 -5.35 -4.30 11.88
C VAL A 128 -4.35 -3.66 12.83
N TYR A 129 -4.04 -4.35 13.90
CA TYR A 129 -3.04 -3.95 14.87
C TYR A 129 -2.34 -5.19 15.44
N LEU A 130 -1.15 -5.02 16.03
CA LEU A 130 -0.38 -6.13 16.57
C LEU A 130 -1.17 -6.87 17.66
N GLY A 131 -1.23 -8.21 17.58
CA GLY A 131 -2.01 -9.04 18.49
C GLY A 131 -3.53 -9.00 18.27
N ALA A 132 -4.03 -8.38 17.20
CA ALA A 132 -5.40 -8.60 16.75
C ALA A 132 -5.54 -10.02 16.19
N ALA A 133 -6.69 -10.68 16.37
CA ALA A 133 -6.96 -12.00 15.82
C ALA A 133 -8.18 -11.99 14.91
N PHE A 134 -8.12 -12.74 13.82
CA PHE A 134 -9.18 -12.82 12.81
C PHE A 134 -9.41 -14.28 12.40
N PRO A 135 -10.60 -14.63 11.89
CA PRO A 135 -10.81 -15.93 11.26
C PRO A 135 -9.83 -16.11 10.09
N GLU A 136 -9.32 -17.33 9.88
CA GLU A 136 -8.35 -17.64 8.81
C GLU A 136 -8.80 -17.11 7.44
N LYS A 137 -10.09 -17.25 7.14
CA LYS A 137 -10.67 -16.86 5.85
C LYS A 137 -10.67 -15.35 5.58
N GLU A 138 -10.61 -14.53 6.65
CA GLU A 138 -10.68 -13.06 6.63
C GLU A 138 -9.29 -12.41 6.76
N PHE A 139 -8.30 -13.14 7.30
CA PHE A 139 -6.93 -12.66 7.46
C PHE A 139 -6.27 -12.43 6.08
N GLY A 140 -5.77 -11.22 5.85
CA GLY A 140 -5.23 -10.78 4.55
C GLY A 140 -6.28 -10.45 3.49
N LYS A 141 -7.56 -10.37 3.89
CA LYS A 141 -8.65 -9.91 3.02
C LYS A 141 -9.38 -8.73 3.65
N SER A 142 -10.42 -9.02 4.45
CA SER A 142 -11.27 -8.00 5.05
C SER A 142 -10.75 -7.54 6.41
N PHE A 143 -10.02 -8.42 7.12
CA PHE A 143 -9.69 -8.27 8.54
C PHE A 143 -10.93 -7.94 9.40
N LYS A 144 -12.09 -8.52 9.07
CA LYS A 144 -13.34 -8.33 9.80
C LYS A 144 -14.20 -9.61 9.82
N PRO A 145 -14.91 -9.91 10.93
CA PRO A 145 -14.82 -9.25 12.23
C PRO A 145 -13.55 -9.65 13.00
N GLU A 146 -13.09 -8.79 13.91
CA GLU A 146 -12.06 -9.16 14.90
C GLU A 146 -12.61 -10.20 15.88
N ILE A 147 -11.78 -11.19 16.23
CA ILE A 147 -12.05 -12.14 17.31
C ILE A 147 -11.66 -11.49 18.64
N LEU A 148 -12.68 -11.22 19.47
CA LEU A 148 -12.56 -10.50 20.74
C LEU A 148 -12.55 -11.43 21.97
N TYR A 149 -12.06 -12.66 21.86
CA TYR A 149 -11.84 -13.48 23.06
C TYR A 149 -10.73 -12.88 23.94
N PRO A 150 -10.75 -13.09 25.27
CA PRO A 150 -9.71 -12.56 26.15
C PRO A 150 -8.35 -13.16 25.79
N ARG A 151 -7.37 -12.29 25.51
CA ARG A 151 -6.00 -12.68 25.17
C ARG A 151 -5.11 -12.71 26.41
N ASN A 152 -4.09 -13.58 26.38
CA ASN A 152 -2.98 -13.48 27.31
C ASN A 152 -2.18 -12.18 27.06
N PRO A 153 -1.40 -11.70 28.04
CA PRO A 153 -0.45 -10.61 27.81
C PRO A 153 0.50 -10.94 26.66
N ILE A 154 0.88 -9.92 25.90
CA ILE A 154 1.73 -10.05 24.72
C ILE A 154 2.98 -9.21 24.91
N ASP A 155 4.15 -9.84 24.91
CA ASP A 155 5.44 -9.15 24.84
C ASP A 155 5.69 -8.69 23.41
N VAL A 156 6.16 -7.44 23.27
CA VAL A 156 6.28 -6.72 22.01
C VAL A 156 7.67 -6.11 21.89
N ILE A 157 8.22 -6.21 20.67
CA ILE A 157 9.53 -5.73 20.31
C ILE A 157 9.39 -4.78 19.11
N PHE A 158 9.92 -3.57 19.26
CA PHE A 158 10.10 -2.63 18.16
C PHE A 158 11.56 -2.72 17.70
N ASN A 159 11.79 -3.01 16.42
CA ASN A 159 13.12 -3.28 15.88
C ASN A 159 13.96 -2.01 15.57
N PHE A 160 13.78 -0.95 16.35
CA PHE A 160 14.65 0.22 16.33
C PHE A 160 16.14 -0.20 16.50
N THR A 161 17.09 0.65 16.08
CA THR A 161 18.54 0.33 16.20
C THR A 161 18.93 -0.13 17.60
N ARG A 162 18.35 0.50 18.63
CA ARG A 162 18.27 -0.06 19.97
C ARG A 162 16.82 -0.48 20.20
N PRO A 163 16.53 -1.78 20.36
CA PRO A 163 15.14 -2.23 20.47
C PRO A 163 14.41 -1.61 21.66
N PHE A 164 13.13 -1.28 21.45
CA PHE A 164 12.20 -0.95 22.52
C PHE A 164 11.34 -2.18 22.82
N PHE A 165 11.18 -2.48 24.10
CA PHE A 165 10.40 -3.62 24.59
C PHE A 165 9.21 -3.13 25.42
N GLY A 166 8.10 -3.83 25.35
CA GLY A 166 7.05 -3.67 26.33
C GLY A 166 5.94 -4.69 26.15
N GLU A 167 4.84 -4.51 26.88
CA GLU A 167 3.82 -5.54 27.03
C GLU A 167 2.41 -4.96 26.79
N ILE A 168 1.59 -5.70 26.06
CA ILE A 168 0.16 -5.43 25.91
C ILE A 168 -0.60 -6.32 26.90
N THR A 169 -1.09 -5.72 27.98
CA THR A 169 -1.89 -6.42 29.01
C THR A 169 -3.39 -6.31 28.79
N LYS A 170 -3.83 -5.47 27.84
CA LYS A 170 -5.26 -5.31 27.53
C LYS A 170 -5.76 -6.52 26.75
N GLU A 171 -6.72 -7.23 27.32
CA GLU A 171 -7.22 -8.51 26.80
C GLU A 171 -7.93 -8.42 25.44
N HIS A 172 -8.40 -7.22 25.04
CA HIS A 172 -9.21 -7.01 23.85
C HIS A 172 -8.96 -5.65 23.22
N GLY A 173 -9.22 -5.56 21.90
CA GLY A 173 -9.20 -4.31 21.15
C GLY A 173 -7.81 -3.66 21.05
N SER A 174 -7.75 -2.58 20.27
CA SER A 174 -6.49 -1.95 19.86
C SER A 174 -5.88 -1.00 20.90
N ILE A 175 -6.60 -0.64 21.96
CA ILE A 175 -6.17 0.42 22.90
C ILE A 175 -4.84 0.07 23.59
N GLY A 176 -4.66 -1.19 23.99
CA GLY A 176 -3.42 -1.64 24.63
C GLY A 176 -2.21 -1.45 23.72
N TYR A 177 -2.33 -1.88 22.46
CA TYR A 177 -1.30 -1.69 21.45
C TYR A 177 -1.04 -0.20 21.16
N LYS A 178 -2.09 0.60 20.95
CA LYS A 178 -1.95 2.03 20.65
C LYS A 178 -1.18 2.77 21.74
N ARG A 179 -1.47 2.49 23.00
CA ARG A 179 -0.74 3.06 24.13
C ARG A 179 0.73 2.65 24.12
N LEU A 180 1.01 1.37 23.85
CA LEU A 180 2.39 0.87 23.78
C LEU A 180 3.15 1.50 22.61
N PHE A 181 2.49 1.64 21.45
CA PHE A 181 3.03 2.30 20.27
C PHE A 181 3.39 3.76 20.58
N THR A 182 2.51 4.53 21.22
CA THR A 182 2.82 5.89 21.69
C THR A 182 4.04 5.91 22.63
N GLN A 183 4.10 5.00 23.60
CA GLN A 183 5.26 4.89 24.50
C GLN A 183 6.56 4.58 23.77
N ALA A 184 6.52 3.72 22.75
CA ALA A 184 7.67 3.39 21.93
C ALA A 184 8.15 4.61 21.13
N LEU A 185 7.22 5.38 20.54
CA LEU A 185 7.56 6.60 19.81
C LEU A 185 8.12 7.70 20.71
N ASP A 186 7.61 7.83 21.95
CA ASP A 186 8.12 8.81 22.93
C ASP A 186 9.44 8.38 23.61
N SER A 187 9.96 7.20 23.27
CA SER A 187 11.14 6.62 23.91
C SER A 187 12.47 7.22 23.42
N LYS A 188 13.52 7.07 24.24
CA LYS A 188 14.89 7.43 23.84
C LYS A 188 15.41 6.52 22.73
N GLU A 189 14.95 5.28 22.70
CA GLU A 189 15.25 4.29 21.68
C GLU A 189 14.81 4.79 20.30
N TYR A 190 13.58 5.30 20.20
CA TYR A 190 13.08 5.88 18.94
C TYR A 190 13.77 7.20 18.59
N GLU A 191 14.00 8.08 19.57
CA GLU A 191 14.75 9.32 19.35
C GLU A 191 16.15 9.04 18.77
N GLN A 192 16.86 8.03 19.29
CA GLN A 192 18.16 7.61 18.78
C GLN A 192 18.07 6.99 17.39
N PHE A 193 17.03 6.18 17.15
CA PHE A 193 16.76 5.59 15.85
C PHE A 193 16.55 6.66 14.76
N LEU A 194 15.78 7.72 15.04
CA LEU A 194 15.62 8.87 14.16
C LEU A 194 16.95 9.57 13.86
N LYS A 195 17.79 9.80 14.88
CA LYS A 195 19.13 10.40 14.70
C LYS A 195 20.06 9.56 13.84
N GLY A 196 19.84 8.24 13.78
CA GLY A 196 20.56 7.31 12.92
C GLY A 196 20.16 7.36 11.44
N GLY A 197 19.18 8.20 11.08
CA GLY A 197 18.68 8.33 9.71
C GLY A 197 17.52 7.38 9.38
N ALA A 198 16.85 6.83 10.42
CA ALA A 198 15.62 6.04 10.40
C ALA A 198 15.21 5.50 9.02
N LYS A 199 15.54 4.24 8.77
CA LYS A 199 15.12 3.47 7.60
C LYS A 199 15.64 2.06 7.77
N GLU A 200 14.72 1.12 7.93
CA GLU A 200 15.05 -0.30 7.87
C GLU A 200 15.45 -0.68 6.45
N SER A 201 14.58 -0.39 5.47
CA SER A 201 14.84 -0.78 4.10
C SER A 201 14.06 0.00 3.05
N PHE A 202 14.37 -0.31 1.80
CA PHE A 202 13.73 0.27 0.64
C PHE A 202 13.65 -0.73 -0.49
N GLU A 203 12.52 -0.75 -1.17
CA GLU A 203 12.25 -1.56 -2.35
C GLU A 203 11.66 -0.71 -3.47
N PHE A 204 12.13 -0.94 -4.69
CA PHE A 204 11.55 -0.41 -5.92
C PHE A 204 11.33 -1.56 -6.89
N SER A 205 10.08 -1.76 -7.30
CA SER A 205 9.70 -2.74 -8.31
C SER A 205 9.01 -2.05 -9.47
N CYS A 206 9.25 -2.48 -10.71
CA CYS A 206 8.58 -1.91 -11.87
C CYS A 206 8.41 -2.90 -13.03
N THR A 207 7.46 -2.59 -13.90
CA THR A 207 7.10 -3.37 -15.08
C THR A 207 6.56 -2.46 -16.18
N GLU A 208 6.59 -2.90 -17.43
CA GLU A 208 5.88 -2.22 -18.52
C GLU A 208 4.39 -2.63 -18.53
N TYR A 209 3.49 -1.66 -18.68
CA TYR A 209 2.04 -1.89 -18.79
C TYR A 209 1.48 -1.36 -20.11
N PHE A 210 0.48 -2.05 -20.67
CA PHE A 210 -0.14 -1.71 -21.95
C PHE A 210 -1.56 -1.18 -21.80
N SER A 211 -2.25 -1.55 -20.73
CA SER A 211 -3.59 -1.08 -20.40
C SER A 211 -3.78 -0.91 -18.89
N TYR A 212 -4.91 -0.35 -18.47
CA TYR A 212 -5.24 -0.25 -17.04
C TYR A 212 -5.52 -1.62 -16.41
N SER A 213 -5.90 -2.64 -17.19
CA SER A 213 -6.08 -4.01 -16.68
C SER A 213 -4.76 -4.62 -16.20
N ASP A 214 -3.62 -4.14 -16.67
CA ASP A 214 -2.31 -4.56 -16.17
C ASP A 214 -2.04 -4.02 -14.76
N ILE A 215 -2.44 -2.77 -14.49
CA ILE A 215 -2.35 -2.16 -13.15
C ILE A 215 -3.29 -2.86 -12.18
N GLU A 216 -4.51 -3.18 -12.61
CA GLU A 216 -5.48 -3.94 -11.81
C GLU A 216 -4.95 -5.33 -11.43
N LYS A 217 -4.23 -6.01 -12.34
CA LYS A 217 -3.61 -7.30 -12.00
C LYS A 217 -2.43 -7.15 -11.04
N ALA A 218 -1.61 -6.11 -11.24
CA ALA A 218 -0.51 -5.79 -10.34
C ALA A 218 -0.98 -5.51 -8.90
N LEU A 219 -2.16 -4.92 -8.77
CA LEU A 219 -2.81 -4.53 -7.52
C LEU A 219 -4.03 -5.41 -7.22
N SER A 220 -4.02 -6.67 -7.66
CA SER A 220 -5.18 -7.57 -7.57
C SER A 220 -5.60 -7.92 -6.13
N ALA A 221 -4.66 -7.86 -5.18
CA ALA A 221 -4.96 -7.97 -3.75
C ALA A 221 -5.70 -6.74 -3.19
N SER A 222 -5.70 -5.63 -3.94
CA SER A 222 -6.16 -4.30 -3.55
C SER A 222 -6.96 -3.64 -4.68
N ALA A 223 -8.10 -4.23 -5.07
CA ALA A 223 -8.87 -3.78 -6.23
C ALA A 223 -9.33 -2.30 -6.13
N GLY A 224 -9.70 -1.84 -4.93
CA GLY A 224 -10.08 -0.44 -4.69
C GLY A 224 -8.93 0.53 -4.98
N LEU A 225 -7.73 0.22 -4.49
CA LEU A 225 -6.52 0.99 -4.76
C LEU A 225 -6.20 1.02 -6.27
N ALA A 226 -6.37 -0.11 -6.97
CA ALA A 226 -6.16 -0.18 -8.41
C ALA A 226 -7.07 0.80 -9.18
N GLY A 227 -8.35 0.85 -8.81
CA GLY A 227 -9.34 1.77 -9.40
C GLY A 227 -9.03 3.23 -9.11
N ILE A 228 -8.66 3.55 -7.86
CA ILE A 228 -8.26 4.91 -7.47
C ILE A 228 -7.03 5.34 -8.26
N PHE A 229 -5.98 4.53 -8.29
CA PHE A 229 -4.74 4.90 -8.96
C PHE A 229 -4.93 5.04 -10.48
N SER A 230 -5.67 4.12 -11.11
CA SER A 230 -6.02 4.22 -12.54
C SER A 230 -6.77 5.51 -12.86
N THR A 231 -7.69 5.92 -11.99
CA THR A 231 -8.39 7.22 -12.10
C THR A 231 -7.43 8.39 -12.03
N LYS A 232 -6.46 8.36 -11.10
CA LYS A 232 -5.45 9.42 -10.98
C LYS A 232 -4.57 9.53 -12.22
N ILE A 233 -4.23 8.40 -12.85
CA ILE A 233 -3.48 8.38 -14.12
C ILE A 233 -4.30 9.04 -15.23
N LYS A 234 -5.57 8.65 -15.39
CA LYS A 234 -6.48 9.20 -16.40
C LYS A 234 -6.66 10.72 -16.26
N ASN A 235 -6.72 11.22 -15.03
CA ASN A 235 -6.89 12.65 -14.74
C ASN A 235 -5.64 13.50 -15.05
N ASN A 236 -4.49 12.88 -15.35
CA ASN A 236 -3.28 13.61 -15.68
C ASN A 236 -3.31 14.08 -17.14
N THR A 237 -3.54 15.39 -17.34
CA THR A 237 -3.79 16.00 -18.65
C THR A 237 -2.53 16.32 -19.45
N LYS A 238 -1.32 16.06 -18.93
CA LYS A 238 -0.07 16.32 -19.65
C LYS A 238 0.00 15.50 -20.95
N SER A 239 0.01 16.17 -22.09
CA SER A 239 0.12 15.50 -23.39
C SER A 239 1.53 14.93 -23.60
N VAL A 240 1.61 13.66 -24.00
CA VAL A 240 2.84 12.95 -24.34
C VAL A 240 2.56 12.00 -25.50
N ASN A 241 3.47 11.89 -26.46
CA ASN A 241 3.41 10.86 -27.49
C ASN A 241 3.89 9.53 -26.90
N VAL A 242 2.97 8.67 -26.47
CA VAL A 242 3.33 7.50 -25.66
C VAL A 242 3.95 6.38 -26.51
N LYS A 243 5.25 6.15 -26.28
CA LYS A 243 6.01 5.01 -26.81
C LYS A 243 6.12 3.87 -25.79
N SER A 244 6.20 4.19 -24.50
CA SER A 244 6.26 3.21 -23.42
C SER A 244 5.53 3.69 -22.17
N ARG A 245 5.14 2.76 -21.30
CA ARG A 245 4.52 3.06 -20.02
C ARG A 245 5.10 2.20 -18.91
N LEU A 246 5.64 2.83 -17.89
CA LEU A 246 6.18 2.17 -16.70
C LEU A 246 5.15 2.24 -15.57
N PHE A 247 4.84 1.10 -14.97
CA PHE A 247 4.20 1.03 -13.66
C PHE A 247 5.25 0.60 -12.64
N GLY A 248 5.25 1.24 -11.47
CA GLY A 248 6.15 0.88 -10.39
C GLY A 248 5.55 1.04 -9.02
N GLN A 249 6.17 0.35 -8.07
CA GLN A 249 5.89 0.40 -6.65
C GLN A 249 7.17 0.76 -5.92
N LEU A 250 7.06 1.72 -5.00
CA LEU A 250 8.11 2.15 -4.11
C LEU A 250 7.68 1.85 -2.68
N ILE A 251 8.51 1.16 -1.91
CA ILE A 251 8.26 0.89 -0.50
C ILE A 251 9.47 1.36 0.27
N SER A 252 9.26 2.22 1.27
CA SER A 252 10.26 2.48 2.30
C SER A 252 9.75 1.90 3.61
N LYS A 253 10.51 0.98 4.21
CA LYS A 253 10.24 0.43 5.54
C LYS A 253 11.01 1.27 6.56
N ASN A 254 10.33 1.74 7.60
CA ASN A 254 10.97 2.43 8.71
C ASN A 254 11.41 1.43 9.77
N PHE A 255 10.44 0.73 10.35
CA PHE A 255 10.65 -0.27 11.40
C PHE A 255 9.51 -1.30 11.36
N THR A 256 9.77 -2.45 11.96
CA THR A 256 8.82 -3.51 12.23
C THR A 256 8.60 -3.64 13.74
N VAL A 257 7.34 -3.87 14.09
CA VAL A 257 6.93 -4.27 15.43
C VAL A 257 6.51 -5.73 15.37
N SER A 258 7.02 -6.56 16.27
CA SER A 258 6.67 -7.97 16.37
C SER A 258 6.34 -8.32 17.82
N MET A 259 5.62 -9.43 18.01
CA MET A 259 5.43 -10.00 19.34
C MET A 259 6.27 -11.27 19.53
N ASP A 260 6.54 -11.62 20.79
CA ASP A 260 7.06 -12.95 21.11
C ASP A 260 5.98 -14.02 20.89
N VAL A 261 6.43 -15.23 20.61
CA VAL A 261 5.54 -16.37 20.39
C VAL A 261 4.83 -16.72 21.70
N PRO A 262 3.50 -16.69 21.77
CA PRO A 262 2.76 -17.05 22.98
C PRO A 262 3.04 -18.52 23.36
N VAL A 263 3.53 -18.72 24.58
CA VAL A 263 3.86 -20.06 25.11
C VAL A 263 2.69 -20.68 25.89
N ASP A 264 1.87 -19.85 26.53
CA ASP A 264 0.73 -20.25 27.35
C ASP A 264 -0.61 -20.06 26.61
N GLY A 265 -0.60 -20.27 25.28
CA GLY A 265 -1.74 -20.01 24.40
C GLY A 265 -1.90 -18.54 24.06
N PHE A 266 -2.56 -18.24 22.95
CA PHE A 266 -2.82 -16.86 22.56
C PHE A 266 -4.02 -16.30 23.32
N PHE A 267 -5.09 -17.07 23.41
CA PHE A 267 -6.25 -16.75 24.25
C PHE A 267 -6.13 -17.33 25.66
N LYS A 268 -6.73 -16.66 26.64
CA LYS A 268 -6.76 -17.14 28.04
C LYS A 268 -7.49 -18.49 28.19
N ASP A 269 -8.51 -18.69 27.37
CA ASP A 269 -9.18 -19.97 27.22
C ASP A 269 -8.57 -20.71 26.02
N HIS A 270 -7.70 -21.68 26.29
CA HIS A 270 -7.04 -22.49 25.26
C HIS A 270 -8.00 -23.16 24.28
N ALA A 271 -9.25 -23.44 24.67
CA ALA A 271 -10.23 -23.99 23.75
C ALA A 271 -10.55 -23.02 22.60
N LYS A 272 -10.27 -21.72 22.78
CA LYS A 272 -10.40 -20.68 21.75
C LYS A 272 -9.25 -20.67 20.75
N ASP A 273 -8.09 -21.20 21.08
CA ASP A 273 -6.96 -21.27 20.15
C ASP A 273 -7.23 -22.26 19.01
N THR A 274 -8.11 -23.24 19.23
CA THR A 274 -8.38 -24.35 18.31
C THR A 274 -9.82 -24.39 17.78
N VAL A 275 -10.54 -23.26 17.81
CA VAL A 275 -11.92 -23.19 17.27
C VAL A 275 -11.94 -23.45 15.75
N PRO A 276 -13.07 -23.91 15.19
CA PRO A 276 -13.15 -24.30 13.77
C PRO A 276 -12.82 -23.19 12.76
N GLU A 277 -12.96 -21.92 13.14
CA GLU A 277 -12.58 -20.77 12.31
C GLU A 277 -11.06 -20.53 12.21
N ASN A 278 -10.27 -21.35 12.91
CA ASN A 278 -8.81 -21.43 12.88
C ASN A 278 -8.14 -20.04 13.01
N PRO A 279 -8.25 -19.38 14.18
CA PRO A 279 -7.86 -17.99 14.33
C PRO A 279 -6.40 -17.74 13.96
N VAL A 280 -6.18 -16.59 13.31
CA VAL A 280 -4.85 -16.10 12.94
C VAL A 280 -4.65 -14.75 13.63
N TYR A 281 -3.58 -14.62 14.40
CA TYR A 281 -3.21 -13.38 15.07
C TYR A 281 -2.13 -12.63 14.30
N VAL A 282 -2.18 -11.30 14.34
CA VAL A 282 -1.17 -10.41 13.77
C VAL A 282 0.11 -10.52 14.60
N TYR A 283 1.09 -11.23 14.07
CA TYR A 283 2.37 -11.50 14.71
C TYR A 283 3.38 -10.36 14.53
N SER A 284 3.34 -9.70 13.37
CA SER A 284 4.22 -8.56 13.08
C SER A 284 3.52 -7.51 12.23
N MET A 285 3.99 -6.27 12.33
CA MET A 285 3.56 -5.14 11.53
C MET A 285 4.76 -4.29 11.11
N THR A 286 4.87 -4.01 9.82
CA THR A 286 5.89 -3.13 9.28
C THR A 286 5.29 -1.76 8.99
N TYR A 287 5.96 -0.72 9.48
CA TYR A 287 5.59 0.68 9.34
C TYR A 287 6.51 1.37 8.34
N GLY A 288 5.94 2.17 7.44
CA GLY A 288 6.68 2.76 6.33
C GLY A 288 5.87 3.67 5.44
N LYS A 289 6.33 3.87 4.21
CA LYS A 289 5.60 4.62 3.16
C LYS A 289 5.57 3.80 1.88
N VAL A 290 4.48 3.89 1.14
CA VAL A 290 4.33 3.24 -0.16
C VAL A 290 3.96 4.27 -1.24
N ALA A 291 4.60 4.18 -2.40
CA ALA A 291 4.26 4.95 -3.59
C ALA A 291 3.91 4.00 -4.73
N PHE A 292 2.95 4.41 -5.54
CA PHE A 292 2.68 3.85 -6.86
C PHE A 292 3.02 4.90 -7.89
N ILE A 293 3.75 4.50 -8.93
CA ILE A 293 4.20 5.38 -10.00
C ILE A 293 3.71 4.86 -11.34
N SER A 294 3.20 5.77 -12.16
CA SER A 294 2.99 5.59 -13.58
C SER A 294 3.82 6.63 -14.32
N VAL A 295 4.56 6.20 -15.34
CA VAL A 295 5.30 7.07 -16.24
C VAL A 295 4.97 6.71 -17.68
N GLU A 296 4.31 7.61 -18.38
CA GLU A 296 4.04 7.50 -19.81
C GLU A 296 4.99 8.42 -20.58
N SER A 297 5.66 7.87 -21.59
CA SER A 297 6.83 8.55 -22.18
C SER A 297 6.97 8.27 -23.67
N GLU A 298 7.56 9.23 -24.40
CA GLU A 298 8.00 9.07 -25.80
C GLU A 298 9.30 8.28 -25.96
N TYR A 299 9.98 8.00 -24.84
CA TYR A 299 11.20 7.20 -24.78
C TYR A 299 10.88 5.71 -24.65
N SER A 300 11.88 4.83 -24.87
CA SER A 300 11.66 3.39 -24.68
C SER A 300 11.54 3.02 -23.19
N PHE A 301 10.90 1.89 -22.89
CA PHE A 301 10.75 1.41 -21.52
C PHE A 301 12.09 1.34 -20.77
N GLU A 302 13.15 0.81 -21.40
CA GLU A 302 14.47 0.71 -20.76
C GLU A 302 15.08 2.08 -20.43
N GLN A 303 14.89 3.08 -21.29
CA GLN A 303 15.34 4.46 -21.02
C GLN A 303 14.56 5.08 -19.86
N VAL A 304 13.24 4.88 -19.83
CA VAL A 304 12.38 5.39 -18.76
C VAL A 304 12.70 4.69 -17.44
N LYS A 305 12.83 3.36 -17.43
CA LYS A 305 13.23 2.56 -16.26
C LYS A 305 14.53 3.07 -15.67
N THR A 306 15.56 3.22 -16.50
CA THR A 306 16.88 3.72 -16.09
C THR A 306 16.79 5.13 -15.50
N ALA A 307 16.03 6.03 -16.13
CA ALA A 307 15.88 7.40 -15.64
C ALA A 307 15.11 7.48 -14.31
N VAL A 308 14.02 6.71 -14.16
CA VAL A 308 13.25 6.60 -12.92
C VAL A 308 14.12 6.04 -11.80
N GLU A 309 14.84 4.96 -12.07
CA GLU A 309 15.74 4.33 -11.11
C GLU A 309 16.88 5.27 -10.69
N ALA A 310 17.50 5.97 -11.65
CA ALA A 310 18.53 6.98 -11.38
C ALA A 310 17.96 8.14 -10.54
N GLY A 311 16.74 8.59 -10.84
CA GLY A 311 16.04 9.60 -10.05
C GLY A 311 15.81 9.16 -8.61
N ILE A 312 15.30 7.94 -8.42
CA ILE A 312 15.13 7.32 -7.10
C ILE A 312 16.47 7.22 -6.37
N LYS A 313 17.50 6.62 -6.99
CA LYS A 313 18.82 6.44 -6.38
C LYS A 313 19.49 7.75 -6.01
N TYR A 314 19.46 8.73 -6.90
CA TYR A 314 20.05 10.04 -6.66
C TYR A 314 19.33 10.82 -5.55
N LYS A 315 18.00 10.88 -5.62
CA LYS A 315 17.20 11.75 -4.74
C LYS A 315 16.89 11.13 -3.38
N ILE A 316 16.84 9.80 -3.28
CA ILE A 316 16.43 9.08 -2.07
C ILE A 316 17.62 8.53 -1.29
N PHE A 317 18.67 8.04 -1.95
CA PHE A 317 19.76 7.33 -1.26
C PHE A 317 20.98 8.19 -0.94
N SER A 318 21.07 9.43 -1.46
CA SER A 318 22.28 10.27 -1.34
C SER A 318 23.59 9.53 -1.70
N ALA A 319 23.50 8.46 -2.51
CA ALA A 319 24.60 7.51 -2.74
C ALA A 319 25.56 7.93 -3.87
N GLY A 320 25.66 9.23 -4.17
CA GLY A 320 26.66 9.75 -5.11
C GLY A 320 26.49 9.37 -6.59
N GLY A 321 25.37 8.75 -6.98
CA GLY A 321 25.05 8.53 -8.40
C GLY A 321 24.73 9.86 -9.09
N GLY A 322 25.28 10.12 -10.27
CA GLY A 322 24.92 11.32 -11.04
C GLY A 322 23.54 11.17 -11.66
N PHE A 323 22.63 12.12 -11.40
CA PHE A 323 21.41 12.25 -12.19
C PHE A 323 21.76 13.01 -13.47
N SER A 324 21.83 12.28 -14.58
CA SER A 324 22.35 12.84 -15.82
C SER A 324 21.38 13.87 -16.42
N LYS A 325 21.88 14.74 -17.29
CA LYS A 325 21.01 15.66 -18.05
C LYS A 325 19.99 14.91 -18.90
N SER A 326 20.35 13.72 -19.42
CA SER A 326 19.44 12.86 -20.17
C SER A 326 18.33 12.27 -19.30
N ASP A 327 18.63 11.86 -18.07
CA ASP A 327 17.59 11.32 -17.16
C ASP A 327 16.58 12.42 -16.80
N LEU A 328 17.08 13.63 -16.50
CA LEU A 328 16.27 14.81 -16.28
C LEU A 328 15.37 15.12 -17.48
N GLU A 329 15.94 15.08 -18.69
CA GLU A 329 15.19 15.35 -19.92
C GLU A 329 14.05 14.33 -20.10
N ILE A 330 14.35 13.03 -20.01
CA ILE A 330 13.37 11.95 -20.14
C ILE A 330 12.21 12.18 -19.17
N LEU A 331 12.52 12.36 -17.89
CA LEU A 331 11.50 12.52 -16.85
C LEU A 331 10.71 13.83 -16.98
N SER A 332 11.36 14.91 -17.39
CA SER A 332 10.69 16.20 -17.61
C SER A 332 9.70 16.15 -18.79
N LYS A 333 9.95 15.30 -19.79
CA LYS A 333 9.08 15.11 -20.96
C LYS A 333 8.02 14.04 -20.75
N SER A 334 8.18 13.14 -19.79
CA SER A 334 7.17 12.12 -19.46
C SER A 334 5.96 12.69 -18.72
N ARG A 335 4.82 12.01 -18.85
CA ARG A 335 3.65 12.18 -17.99
C ARG A 335 3.80 11.25 -16.80
N ILE A 336 3.97 11.83 -15.63
CA ILE A 336 4.22 11.10 -14.39
C ILE A 336 3.00 11.25 -13.50
N THR A 337 2.51 10.15 -12.95
CA THR A 337 1.51 10.13 -11.88
C THR A 337 2.06 9.35 -10.72
N LEU A 338 2.04 9.98 -9.55
CA LEU A 338 2.49 9.40 -8.29
C LEU A 338 1.31 9.38 -7.34
N PHE A 339 1.13 8.26 -6.66
CA PHE A 339 0.15 8.10 -5.62
C PHE A 339 0.82 7.53 -4.38
N ILE A 340 0.79 8.28 -3.28
CA ILE A 340 1.60 8.00 -2.09
C ILE A 340 0.67 7.79 -0.90
N ILE A 341 0.88 6.71 -0.15
CA ILE A 341 0.18 6.44 1.11
C ILE A 341 1.20 6.55 2.25
N SER A 342 0.88 7.38 3.25
CA SER A 342 1.70 7.67 4.42
C SER A 342 0.84 8.11 5.62
N ASP A 343 1.46 8.35 6.78
CA ASP A 343 0.75 8.69 8.04
C ASP A 343 -0.07 9.96 7.97
N ASP A 344 0.47 10.97 7.30
CA ASP A 344 -0.11 12.30 7.13
C ASP A 344 -1.27 12.31 6.14
N ASP A 345 -1.33 11.35 5.22
CA ASP A 345 -2.48 11.11 4.36
C ASP A 345 -2.71 9.63 4.07
N PRO A 346 -3.46 8.93 4.95
CA PRO A 346 -3.80 7.53 4.74
C PRO A 346 -4.77 7.30 3.57
N ASN A 347 -5.41 8.37 3.03
CA ASN A 347 -6.24 8.29 1.82
C ASN A 347 -5.41 8.47 0.54
N GLY A 348 -4.18 8.94 0.70
CA GLY A 348 -3.15 9.01 -0.30
C GLY A 348 -3.10 10.32 -1.09
N HIS A 349 -1.88 10.85 -1.24
CA HIS A 349 -1.60 12.05 -2.00
C HIS A 349 -1.26 11.75 -3.45
N THR A 350 -1.80 12.53 -4.39
CA THR A 350 -1.46 12.43 -5.82
C THR A 350 -0.56 13.57 -6.25
N PHE A 351 0.52 13.24 -6.95
CA PHE A 351 1.42 14.21 -7.56
C PHE A 351 1.68 13.90 -9.03
N TYR A 352 1.97 14.93 -9.82
CA TYR A 352 2.18 14.78 -11.27
C TYR A 352 3.64 14.96 -11.71
N THR A 353 4.58 15.02 -10.76
CA THR A 353 6.01 15.25 -11.01
C THR A 353 6.89 14.47 -10.03
N LEU A 354 8.02 13.94 -10.49
CA LEU A 354 8.97 13.20 -9.64
C LEU A 354 9.64 14.03 -8.54
N ASP A 355 9.71 15.35 -8.68
CA ASP A 355 10.27 16.20 -7.62
C ASP A 355 9.50 16.08 -6.29
N ASN A 356 8.22 15.69 -6.34
CA ASN A 356 7.44 15.46 -5.13
C ASN A 356 7.81 14.14 -4.42
N ILE A 357 8.36 13.14 -5.13
CA ILE A 357 8.99 11.99 -4.45
C ILE A 357 10.09 12.50 -3.51
N LYS A 358 10.89 13.48 -3.93
CA LYS A 358 11.95 14.02 -3.06
C LYS A 358 11.39 14.64 -1.78
N ASN A 359 10.26 15.35 -1.85
CA ASN A 359 9.69 16.03 -0.69
C ASN A 359 8.91 15.05 0.21
N THR A 360 8.19 14.10 -0.38
CA THR A 360 7.35 13.13 0.35
C THR A 360 8.16 11.92 0.86
N PHE A 361 9.13 11.46 0.07
CA PHE A 361 10.12 10.43 0.40
C PHE A 361 11.50 11.03 0.69
N ASN A 362 11.59 12.28 1.13
CA ASN A 362 12.73 12.65 1.97
C ASN A 362 12.59 11.74 3.19
N LEU A 363 13.37 10.66 3.24
CA LEU A 363 13.21 9.50 4.15
C LEU A 363 13.33 9.85 5.63
N SER A 364 13.31 11.12 5.99
CA SER A 364 13.19 11.61 7.35
C SER A 364 11.82 11.26 7.91
N TYR A 365 11.69 10.04 8.42
CA TYR A 365 10.70 9.73 9.43
C TYR A 365 10.90 10.65 10.63
N SER A 366 9.83 10.87 11.37
CA SER A 366 9.83 11.72 12.54
C SER A 366 8.90 11.17 13.60
N LEU A 367 8.91 11.78 14.79
CA LEU A 367 7.95 11.46 15.84
C LEU A 367 6.50 11.52 15.36
N TYR A 368 6.20 12.47 14.48
CA TYR A 368 4.85 12.72 13.97
C TYR A 368 4.51 11.94 12.70
N ASN A 369 5.53 11.43 12.00
CA ASN A 369 5.40 10.64 10.78
C ASN A 369 6.29 9.40 10.89
N PRO A 370 5.92 8.43 11.75
CA PRO A 370 6.74 7.26 12.04
C PRO A 370 6.70 6.18 10.94
N GLY A 371 5.86 6.34 9.92
CA GLY A 371 5.53 5.35 8.92
C GLY A 371 4.13 4.80 9.16
N TYR A 372 3.37 4.60 8.09
CA TYR A 372 2.04 4.01 8.06
C TYR A 372 2.16 2.47 8.02
N PRO A 373 1.23 1.69 8.60
CA PRO A 373 1.26 0.24 8.47
C PRO A 373 1.17 -0.22 7.01
N VAL A 374 2.26 -0.79 6.50
CA VAL A 374 2.36 -1.23 5.10
C VAL A 374 2.21 -2.74 4.97
N PHE A 375 2.75 -3.51 5.91
CA PHE A 375 2.69 -4.96 5.90
C PHE A 375 2.32 -5.52 7.28
N CYS A 376 1.69 -6.69 7.29
CA CYS A 376 1.59 -7.52 8.47
C CYS A 376 1.91 -8.98 8.18
N GLN A 377 2.28 -9.73 9.20
CA GLN A 377 2.33 -11.19 9.16
C GLN A 377 1.38 -11.79 10.19
N GLY A 378 0.88 -12.98 9.90
CA GLY A 378 -0.02 -13.70 10.78
C GLY A 378 0.56 -15.04 11.22
N ASN A 379 0.24 -15.45 12.44
CA ASN A 379 0.47 -16.81 12.92
C ASN A 379 -0.85 -17.42 13.40
N TYR A 380 -1.01 -18.74 13.26
CA TYR A 380 -2.17 -19.43 13.78
C TYR A 380 -2.12 -19.54 15.31
N THR A 381 -3.25 -19.32 15.98
CA THR A 381 -3.33 -19.43 17.46
C THR A 381 -3.11 -20.84 17.98
N LYS A 382 -3.46 -21.86 17.18
CA LYS A 382 -3.39 -23.28 17.58
C LYS A 382 -1.97 -23.83 17.75
N ASP A 383 -1.01 -23.33 16.99
CA ASP A 383 0.33 -23.92 16.86
C ASP A 383 1.44 -22.91 16.58
N ASN A 384 1.11 -21.61 16.50
CA ASN A 384 2.03 -20.52 16.17
C ASN A 384 2.71 -20.67 14.80
N SER A 385 2.23 -21.54 13.91
CA SER A 385 2.74 -21.65 12.55
C SER A 385 2.37 -20.42 11.73
N ALA A 386 3.28 -20.02 10.83
CA ALA A 386 3.07 -18.86 9.96
C ALA A 386 1.86 -19.05 9.04
N PHE A 387 1.00 -18.05 8.98
CA PHE A 387 -0.08 -17.98 8.00
C PHE A 387 0.48 -17.54 6.65
N ARG A 388 0.07 -18.24 5.60
CA ARG A 388 0.44 -17.91 4.22
C ARG A 388 -0.82 -17.80 3.38
N MET A 389 -0.99 -16.67 2.69
CA MET A 389 -2.09 -16.53 1.76
C MET A 389 -1.96 -17.56 0.63
N LYS A 390 -3.03 -18.33 0.42
CA LYS A 390 -3.14 -19.18 -0.75
C LYS A 390 -3.38 -18.27 -1.96
N SER A 391 -2.34 -18.03 -2.76
CA SER A 391 -2.50 -17.41 -4.08
C SER A 391 -3.51 -18.25 -4.86
N SER A 392 -4.53 -17.61 -5.44
CA SER A 392 -5.42 -18.27 -6.40
C SER A 392 -4.66 -18.53 -7.71
N SER A 393 -3.70 -19.44 -7.68
CA SER A 393 -3.20 -20.07 -8.89
C SER A 393 -4.36 -20.87 -9.46
N GLY A 394 -4.78 -20.54 -10.69
CA GLY A 394 -5.80 -21.26 -11.42
C GLY A 394 -5.59 -22.76 -11.27
N SER A 395 -6.68 -23.47 -11.01
CA SER A 395 -6.70 -24.92 -10.85
C SER A 395 -6.22 -25.59 -12.14
N SER A 396 -4.91 -25.73 -12.30
CA SER A 396 -4.33 -26.63 -13.29
C SER A 396 -4.52 -28.04 -12.73
N GLY A 397 -5.66 -28.63 -13.08
CA GLY A 397 -5.93 -30.03 -12.81
C GLY A 397 -4.78 -30.88 -13.33
N SER A 398 -3.93 -31.35 -12.42
CA SER A 398 -3.02 -32.45 -12.67
C SER A 398 -3.89 -33.70 -12.84
N ARG A 399 -4.39 -33.89 -14.07
CA ARG A 399 -4.71 -35.22 -14.55
C ARG A 399 -3.39 -35.98 -14.56
N ARG A 400 -3.22 -36.82 -13.53
CA ARG A 400 -2.26 -37.92 -13.51
C ARG A 400 -2.46 -38.70 -14.81
N ASN A 401 -1.59 -38.45 -15.77
CA ASN A 401 -1.48 -39.26 -16.97
C ASN A 401 -0.50 -40.37 -16.59
N ASP A 402 -1.04 -41.48 -16.08
CA ASP A 402 -0.29 -42.71 -15.90
C ASP A 402 0.14 -43.20 -17.29
N GLY A 403 1.42 -43.00 -17.57
CA GLY A 403 2.10 -43.51 -18.75
C GLY A 403 2.23 -45.03 -18.66
N GLY A 404 1.21 -45.75 -19.10
CA GLY A 404 1.26 -47.17 -19.43
C GLY A 404 1.62 -47.37 -20.90
N SER A 405 2.92 -47.50 -21.18
CA SER A 405 3.46 -47.90 -22.47
C SER A 405 3.10 -49.34 -22.80
N TYR A 406 2.30 -49.60 -23.85
CA TYR A 406 2.43 -50.84 -24.62
C TYR A 406 2.17 -50.65 -26.12
N ASN A 407 3.06 -51.28 -26.88
CA ASN A 407 3.27 -51.25 -28.32
C ASN A 407 2.14 -51.90 -29.13
N ARG A 408 2.00 -51.37 -30.36
CA ARG A 408 1.68 -52.02 -31.64
C ARG A 408 1.17 -53.47 -31.63
N GLY A 409 -0.02 -53.64 -32.20
CA GLY A 409 -0.14 -54.23 -33.54
C GLY A 409 -0.20 -55.75 -33.67
N ASP A 410 -1.34 -56.17 -34.23
CA ASP A 410 -1.48 -57.16 -35.32
C ASP A 410 -1.82 -58.63 -35.01
N SER A 411 -2.86 -59.05 -35.74
CA SER A 411 -3.19 -60.38 -36.26
C SER A 411 -3.61 -61.54 -35.33
N GLY A 412 -4.64 -62.26 -35.78
CA GLY A 412 -4.50 -63.71 -35.94
C GLY A 412 -5.27 -64.64 -35.00
N ARG A 413 -6.53 -64.92 -35.36
CA ARG A 413 -7.14 -66.25 -35.50
C ARG A 413 -6.51 -67.49 -34.82
N ARG A 414 -7.43 -68.29 -34.25
CA ARG A 414 -7.50 -69.77 -34.08
C ARG A 414 -7.02 -70.38 -32.76
N GLY A 415 -7.91 -71.18 -32.17
CA GLY A 415 -7.57 -72.57 -31.83
C GLY A 415 -7.93 -73.07 -30.43
N GLY A 416 -9.17 -73.53 -30.27
CA GLY A 416 -9.48 -74.90 -29.80
C GLY A 416 -8.90 -75.48 -28.49
N SER A 417 -9.85 -75.91 -27.65
CA SER A 417 -9.96 -77.26 -27.09
C SER A 417 -9.57 -77.52 -25.63
N SER A 418 -10.53 -78.15 -24.94
CA SER A 418 -10.44 -79.09 -23.81
C SER A 418 -9.95 -78.57 -22.46
N GLY A 419 -10.53 -78.91 -21.31
CA GLY A 419 -11.62 -79.83 -21.00
C GLY A 419 -11.61 -80.15 -19.50
N ARG A 420 -12.78 -80.58 -19.00
CA ARG A 420 -13.04 -81.40 -17.80
C ARG A 420 -12.60 -80.90 -16.41
N GLY A 421 -13.59 -80.92 -15.51
CA GLY A 421 -13.45 -81.77 -14.32
C GLY A 421 -13.82 -81.15 -12.96
N SER A 422 -15.11 -81.23 -12.63
CA SER A 422 -15.63 -81.80 -11.37
C SER A 422 -15.36 -81.13 -10.00
N SER A 423 -16.51 -80.80 -9.39
CA SER A 423 -16.99 -81.22 -8.05
C SER A 423 -16.49 -80.56 -6.76
N SER A 424 -17.46 -79.88 -6.14
CA SER A 424 -17.97 -80.00 -4.76
C SER A 424 -17.14 -79.53 -3.56
N ARG A 425 -17.72 -78.59 -2.80
CA ARG A 425 -18.27 -78.86 -1.45
C ARG A 425 -19.23 -77.73 -1.04
N THR A 426 -20.46 -78.15 -0.70
CA THR A 426 -21.56 -77.47 0.02
C THR A 426 -22.09 -76.15 -0.49
#